data_AF-J2ZYM3-F1
#
_entry.id   AF-J2ZYM3-F1
#
_cell.length_a   1.000
_cell.length_b   1.000
_cell.length_c   1.000
_cell.angle_alpha   90.00
_cell.angle_beta   90.00
_cell.angle_gamma   90.00
#
_symmetry.space_group_name_H-M   'P 1'
#
loop_
_entity.id
_entity.type
_entity.pdbx_description
1 polymer ?
#
loop_
_entity_poly.entity_id
_entity_poly.type
_entity_poly.pdbx_seq_one_letter_code
_entity_poly.pdbx_strand_id
1 'polypeptide(L)'
;MKTQRQHSAYASVVARHISSEGCQFVVEQDDIAEGQRFSFALDGHPPVRGTVRWVVSDRIGFAFDRPISRDAQKAMLQRCRIVQGLDLYLS
;
A
#
# COMPACT_ATOMS: atom_id res chain seq x y z
N MET A 1 -1.07 -28.75 -12.76
CA MET A 1 -0.09 -28.03 -11.91
C MET A 1 -0.05 -26.55 -12.30
N LYS A 2 -0.67 -25.68 -11.50
CA LYS A 2 -0.24 -24.28 -11.28
C LYS A 2 -0.64 -23.91 -9.87
N THR A 3 0.33 -23.93 -8.97
CA THR A 3 0.18 -23.63 -7.55
C THR A 3 -0.28 -22.18 -7.41
N GLN A 4 -1.55 -21.95 -7.11
CA GLN A 4 -2.02 -20.68 -6.58
C GLN A 4 -1.30 -20.49 -5.25
N ARG A 5 -0.19 -19.74 -5.24
CA ARG A 5 0.31 -19.17 -4.00
C ARG A 5 -0.74 -18.17 -3.54
N GLN A 6 -1.60 -18.61 -2.62
CA GLN A 6 -2.39 -17.73 -1.77
C GLN A 6 -1.41 -16.87 -0.98
N HIS A 7 -0.96 -15.74 -1.54
CA HIS A 7 -0.44 -14.66 -0.71
C HIS A 7 -1.67 -14.05 -0.06
N SER A 8 -2.01 -14.51 1.13
CA SER A 8 -2.96 -13.80 1.99
C SER A 8 -2.49 -12.35 2.15
N ALA A 9 -3.42 -11.41 2.14
CA ALA A 9 -3.10 -10.02 2.46
C ALA A 9 -2.43 -9.98 3.84
N TYR A 10 -1.32 -9.23 3.94
CA TYR A 10 -0.60 -9.04 5.19
C TYR A 10 -1.33 -8.05 6.09
N ALA A 11 -1.79 -6.94 5.51
CA ALA A 11 -2.49 -5.87 6.20
C ALA A 11 -3.53 -5.24 5.28
N SER A 12 -4.66 -4.80 5.85
CA SER A 12 -5.59 -3.90 5.18
C SER A 12 -5.36 -2.49 5.69
N VAL A 13 -5.14 -1.54 4.79
CA VAL A 13 -4.64 -0.21 5.14
C VAL A 13 -5.45 0.90 4.49
N VAL A 14 -5.45 2.08 5.11
CA VAL A 14 -6.07 3.27 4.54
C VAL A 14 -5.00 4.29 4.16
N ALA A 15 -4.97 4.68 2.88
CA ALA A 15 -4.05 5.69 2.39
C ALA A 15 -4.49 7.12 2.74
N ARG A 16 -3.52 7.94 3.12
CA ARG A 16 -3.60 9.38 3.42
C ARG A 16 -2.37 10.09 2.85
N HIS A 17 -2.46 11.41 2.70
CA HIS A 17 -1.35 12.25 2.24
C HIS A 17 -0.64 11.69 0.99
N ILE A 18 -1.43 11.36 -0.03
CA ILE A 18 -0.97 10.65 -1.24
C ILE A 18 -0.28 11.65 -2.18
N SER A 19 0.92 11.28 -2.63
CA SER A 19 1.71 12.01 -3.64
C SER A 19 2.12 11.07 -4.78
N SER A 20 2.93 11.55 -5.73
CA SER A 20 3.50 10.67 -6.76
C SER A 20 4.55 9.71 -6.21
N GLU A 21 5.26 10.08 -5.15
CA GLU A 21 6.42 9.33 -4.63
C GLU A 21 6.08 8.43 -3.44
N GLY A 22 4.92 8.61 -2.84
CA GLY A 22 4.55 7.86 -1.64
C GLY A 22 3.25 8.33 -1.01
N CYS A 23 2.91 7.68 0.09
CA CYS A 23 1.76 8.01 0.91
C CYS A 23 2.00 7.62 2.37
N GLN A 24 1.09 8.08 3.22
CA GLN A 24 0.94 7.55 4.56
C GLN A 24 -0.12 6.44 4.54
N PHE A 25 0.16 5.31 5.18
CA PHE A 25 -0.87 4.31 5.48
C PHE A 25 -1.21 4.34 6.97
N VAL A 26 -2.50 4.17 7.27
CA VAL A 26 -3.00 3.80 8.60
C VAL A 26 -3.13 2.28 8.62
N VAL A 27 -2.54 1.63 9.63
CA VAL A 27 -2.42 0.18 9.77
C VAL A 27 -2.93 -0.26 11.14
N GLU A 28 -3.50 -1.46 11.23
CA GLU A 28 -3.92 -2.07 12.50
C GLU A 28 -2.91 -3.12 13.01
N GLN A 29 -1.94 -3.49 12.17
CA GLN A 29 -0.91 -4.47 12.50
C GLN A 29 0.30 -3.79 13.17
N ASP A 30 0.71 -4.33 14.32
CA ASP A 30 1.80 -3.79 15.13
C ASP A 30 3.19 -4.34 14.75
N ASP A 31 3.27 -5.28 13.79
CA ASP A 31 4.49 -5.99 13.40
C ASP A 31 5.13 -5.46 12.11
N ILE A 32 4.63 -4.35 11.56
CA ILE A 32 5.22 -3.69 10.39
C ILE A 32 6.47 -2.92 10.81
N ALA A 33 7.59 -3.19 10.15
CA ALA A 33 8.88 -2.55 10.45
C ALA A 33 9.39 -1.63 9.33
N GLU A 34 10.23 -0.66 9.70
CA GLU A 34 11.00 0.13 8.73
C GLU A 34 11.86 -0.77 7.82
N GLY A 35 11.94 -0.42 6.53
CA GLY A 35 12.64 -1.21 5.52
C GLY A 35 11.82 -2.37 4.95
N GLN A 36 10.67 -2.71 5.53
CA GLN A 36 9.79 -3.75 5.01
C GLN A 36 9.21 -3.34 3.65
N ARG A 37 9.13 -4.31 2.74
CA ARG A 37 8.69 -4.10 1.36
C ARG A 37 7.33 -4.70 1.14
N PHE A 38 6.46 -3.91 0.54
CA PHE A 38 5.10 -4.32 0.23
C PHE A 38 4.74 -4.01 -1.22
N SER A 39 3.71 -4.69 -1.69
CA SER A 39 3.01 -4.35 -2.91
C SER A 39 1.51 -4.27 -2.66
N PHE A 40 0.80 -3.47 -3.45
CA PHE A 40 -0.66 -3.45 -3.46
C PHE A 40 -1.18 -3.33 -4.89
N ALA A 41 -2.37 -3.88 -5.11
CA ALA A 41 -3.06 -3.79 -6.38
C ALA A 41 -3.99 -2.58 -6.41
N LEU A 42 -4.14 -2.00 -7.59
CA LEU A 42 -5.09 -0.94 -7.86
C LEU A 42 -5.78 -1.27 -9.19
N ASP A 43 -7.10 -1.42 -9.15
CA ASP A 43 -7.87 -1.88 -10.31
C ASP A 43 -7.65 -0.99 -11.52
N GLY A 44 -7.28 -1.59 -12.66
CA GLY A 44 -6.96 -0.87 -13.89
C GLY A 44 -5.55 -0.24 -13.95
N HIS A 45 -4.69 -0.48 -12.96
CA HIS A 45 -3.33 0.05 -12.91
C HIS A 45 -2.28 -1.05 -12.63
N PRO A 46 -1.00 -0.83 -13.02
CA PRO A 46 0.08 -1.71 -12.61
C PRO A 46 0.18 -1.80 -11.07
N PRO A 47 0.57 -2.95 -10.51
CA PRO A 47 0.81 -3.09 -9.07
C PRO A 47 1.83 -2.07 -8.58
N VAL A 48 1.53 -1.43 -7.46
CA VAL A 48 2.44 -0.47 -6.82
C VAL A 48 3.30 -1.25 -5.84
N ARG A 49 4.60 -0.99 -5.87
CA ARG A 49 5.60 -1.56 -4.96
C ARG A 49 6.30 -0.44 -4.22
N GLY A 50 6.75 -0.71 -3.01
CA GLY A 50 7.46 0.28 -2.23
C GLY A 50 8.01 -0.27 -0.92
N THR A 51 8.53 0.66 -0.12
CA THR A 51 9.24 0.37 1.13
C THR A 51 8.71 1.25 2.25
N VAL A 52 8.54 0.66 3.44
CA VAL A 52 8.26 1.40 4.67
C VAL A 52 9.49 2.23 5.04
N ARG A 53 9.31 3.54 5.16
CA ARG A 53 10.38 4.51 5.46
C ARG A 53 10.43 4.92 6.92
N TRP A 54 9.28 4.89 7.59
CA TRP A 54 9.14 5.17 9.02
C TRP A 54 7.88 4.50 9.56
N VAL A 55 7.88 4.21 10.85
CA VAL A 55 6.74 3.68 11.59
C VAL A 55 6.52 4.54 12.84
N VAL A 56 5.33 5.08 13.01
CA VAL A 56 4.94 5.88 14.19
C VAL A 56 3.53 5.48 14.59
N SER A 57 3.40 4.76 15.71
CA SER A 57 2.11 4.25 16.19
C SER A 57 1.36 3.45 15.11
N ASP A 58 0.15 3.86 14.75
CA ASP A 58 -0.73 3.22 13.77
C ASP A 58 -0.42 3.64 12.32
N ARG A 59 0.72 4.31 12.09
CA ARG A 59 1.02 4.98 10.82
C ARG A 59 2.38 4.59 10.29
N ILE A 60 2.39 4.35 8.98
CA ILE A 60 3.62 4.10 8.24
C ILE A 60 3.76 5.09 7.10
N GLY A 61 4.98 5.55 6.88
CA GLY A 61 5.37 6.26 5.67
C GLY A 61 5.80 5.28 4.63
N PHE A 62 5.16 5.26 3.48
CA PHE A 62 5.45 4.33 2.41
C PHE A 62 5.96 5.08 1.17
N ALA A 63 7.19 4.79 0.77
CA ALA A 63 7.77 5.32 -0.46
C ALA A 63 7.58 4.31 -1.58
N PHE A 64 7.04 4.75 -2.72
CA PHE A 64 6.91 3.93 -3.90
C PHE A 64 8.28 3.73 -4.57
N ASP A 65 8.52 2.53 -5.10
CA ASP A 65 9.76 2.23 -5.84
C ASP A 65 9.84 3.05 -7.15
N ARG A 66 8.69 3.47 -7.67
CA ARG A 66 8.56 4.34 -8.85
C ARG A 66 7.40 5.33 -8.65
N PRO A 67 7.50 6.54 -9.22
CA PRO A 67 6.40 7.49 -9.20
C PRO A 67 5.11 6.90 -9.77
N ILE A 68 3.99 7.11 -9.09
CA ILE A 68 2.66 6.70 -9.59
C ILE A 68 2.02 7.82 -10.42
N SER A 69 1.25 7.44 -11.44
CA SER A 69 0.56 8.40 -12.32
C SER A 69 -0.53 9.18 -11.56
N ARG A 70 -0.95 10.32 -12.12
CA ARG A 70 -2.06 11.10 -11.57
C ARG A 70 -3.37 10.30 -11.49
N ASP A 71 -3.60 9.40 -12.44
CA ASP A 71 -4.80 8.56 -12.44
C ASP A 71 -4.73 7.50 -11.34
N ALA A 72 -3.56 6.88 -11.12
CA ALA A 72 -3.36 5.99 -9.99
C ALA A 72 -3.54 6.71 -8.64
N GLN A 73 -3.05 7.95 -8.51
CA GLN A 73 -3.29 8.77 -7.31
C GLN A 73 -4.79 8.99 -7.08
N LYS A 74 -5.55 9.36 -8.12
CA LYS A 74 -7.01 9.53 -8.04
C LYS A 74 -7.72 8.23 -7.65
N ALA A 75 -7.33 7.10 -8.24
CA ALA A 75 -7.92 5.81 -7.93
C ALA A 75 -7.64 5.39 -6.48
N MET A 76 -6.43 5.64 -5.95
CA MET A 76 -6.15 5.43 -4.52
C MET A 76 -7.03 6.33 -3.62
N LEU A 77 -7.15 7.62 -3.95
CA LEU A 77 -8.02 8.55 -3.21
C LEU A 77 -9.49 8.12 -3.22
N GLN A 78 -10.00 7.64 -4.36
CA GLN A 78 -11.37 7.15 -4.49
C GLN A 78 -11.59 5.88 -3.66
N ARG A 79 -10.68 4.91 -3.73
CA ARG A 79 -10.78 3.65 -2.99
C ARG A 79 -10.76 3.88 -1.47
N CYS A 80 -9.90 4.78 -0.99
CA CYS A 80 -9.77 5.11 0.43
C CYS A 80 -10.84 6.09 0.97
N ARG A 81 -11.74 6.61 0.13
CA ARG A 81 -12.90 7.42 0.56
C ARG A 81 -14.10 6.58 0.98
N ILE A 82 -14.19 5.32 0.53
CA ILE A 82 -15.39 4.46 0.67
C ILE A 82 -15.17 3.34 1.70
N VAL A 83 -14.19 3.46 2.60
CA VAL A 83 -13.86 2.48 3.67
C VAL A 83 -13.19 1.18 3.17
N GLN A 84 -13.09 0.92 1.86
CA GLN A 84 -12.58 -0.38 1.34
C GLN A 84 -11.06 -0.62 1.44
N GLY A 85 -10.27 0.33 1.97
CA GLY A 85 -8.83 0.15 2.19
C GLY A 85 -8.02 -0.34 0.97
N LEU A 86 -6.78 -0.70 1.21
CA LEU A 86 -5.86 -1.37 0.28
C LEU A 86 -5.27 -2.58 0.99
N ASP A 87 -5.15 -3.69 0.26
CA ASP A 87 -4.46 -4.86 0.80
C ASP A 87 -2.98 -4.79 0.45
N LEU A 88 -2.13 -4.84 1.49
CA LEU A 88 -0.69 -4.95 1.35
C LEU A 88 -0.27 -6.41 1.31
N TYR A 89 0.63 -6.74 0.39
CA TYR A 89 1.23 -8.07 0.25
C TYR A 89 2.75 -7.97 0.40
N LEU A 90 3.35 -8.86 1.20
CA LEU A 90 4.80 -8.95 1.33
C LEU A 90 5.45 -9.19 -0.04
N SER A 91 6.51 -8.43 -0.33
CA SER A 91 7.27 -8.48 -1.58
C SER A 91 8.68 -9.05 -1.41
#